data_AF-X1RHM0-F1
#
_entry.id   AF-X1RHM0-F1
#
_cell.length_a   1.000
_cell.length_b   1.000
_cell.length_c   1.000
_cell.angle_alpha   90.00
_cell.angle_beta   90.00
_cell.angle_gamma   90.00
#
_symmetry.space_group_name_H-M   'P 1'
#
loop_
_entity.id
_entity.type
_entity.pdbx_description
1 polymer ?
#
loop_
_entity_poly.entity_id
_entity_poly.type
_entity_poly.pdbx_seq_one_letter_code
_entity_poly.pdbx_strand_id
1 'polypeptide(L)'
;MPGTLNIKPECPMGLESKIIKFDPNLRYGEEFKKFMVKIEDTGDIDIQIEEVDIPQRFKKLLQGNKKLRDTYSIKNRPGLKDQTGSGYDMALVNILIQNNFNDSEIGAIVRSSKTGKGLKATKQYLIKTISKGRSFEVKSKQKFNPRPYSEEILREYFLRSDLLKRFWIYKNKTGLWNDRAEIFLDSMLRKRILGRQDYKVYCVREIIEDLRGLTFQEEYPKES
;
A
#
# COMPACT_ATOMS: atom_id res chain seq x y z
N MET A 1 21.54 10.53 34.83
CA MET A 1 20.98 10.84 33.49
C MET A 1 19.46 10.90 33.63
N PRO A 2 18.81 12.06 33.47
CA PRO A 2 17.36 12.16 33.55
C PRO A 2 16.73 11.86 32.17
N GLY A 3 15.76 10.94 32.16
CA GLY A 3 15.04 10.47 30.99
C GLY A 3 14.12 11.52 30.37
N THR A 4 13.96 11.44 29.05
CA THR A 4 13.13 12.35 28.26
C THR A 4 11.66 11.99 28.43
N LEU A 5 10.89 12.87 29.08
CA LEU A 5 9.42 12.78 29.15
C LEU A 5 8.82 13.12 27.78
N ASN A 6 8.15 12.15 27.17
CA ASN A 6 7.31 12.35 25.99
C ASN A 6 6.02 13.07 26.39
N ILE A 7 6.06 14.39 26.50
CA ILE A 7 4.86 15.21 26.70
C ILE A 7 4.24 15.46 25.34
N LYS A 8 3.19 14.68 24.98
CA LYS A 8 2.28 15.10 23.92
C LYS A 8 1.39 16.21 24.49
N PRO A 9 1.34 17.42 23.89
CA PRO A 9 0.43 18.44 24.37
C PRO A 9 -1.03 18.01 24.13
N GLU A 10 -1.86 18.14 25.16
CA GLU A 10 -3.31 17.94 25.14
C GLU A 10 -4.01 19.10 24.42
N CYS A 11 -3.82 19.23 23.09
CA CYS A 11 -4.73 19.98 22.22
C CYS A 11 -4.33 19.77 20.74
N PRO A 12 -5.17 19.12 19.90
CA PRO A 12 -4.86 18.87 18.49
C PRO A 12 -5.29 20.04 17.59
N MET A 13 -5.38 21.27 18.11
CA MET A 13 -5.51 22.43 17.25
C MET A 13 -4.12 22.81 16.77
N GLY A 14 -3.75 22.27 15.60
CA GLY A 14 -2.54 22.69 14.90
C GLY A 14 -2.52 24.22 14.82
N LEU A 15 -1.41 24.82 15.24
CA LEU A 15 -1.20 26.27 15.12
C LEU A 15 -1.55 26.70 13.70
N GLU A 16 -2.45 27.69 13.56
CA GLU A 16 -2.81 28.24 12.26
C GLU A 16 -1.55 28.69 11.52
N SER A 17 -1.17 27.91 10.51
CA SER A 17 0.02 28.18 9.70
C SER A 17 -0.37 29.14 8.59
N LYS A 18 -0.12 30.44 8.77
CA LYS A 18 -0.28 31.43 7.68
C LYS A 18 0.97 31.40 6.79
N ILE A 19 0.79 31.13 5.50
CA ILE A 19 1.85 31.29 4.50
C ILE A 19 2.09 32.79 4.33
N ILE A 20 3.14 33.31 4.97
CA ILE A 20 3.47 34.75 4.95
C ILE A 20 3.98 35.18 3.56
N LYS A 21 4.63 34.27 2.84
CA LYS A 21 5.12 34.50 1.46
C LYS A 21 5.35 33.15 0.77
N PHE A 22 4.84 32.99 -0.45
CA PHE A 22 5.22 31.89 -1.33
C PHE A 22 5.98 32.49 -2.52
N ASP A 23 7.27 32.19 -2.61
CA ASP A 23 8.10 32.53 -3.76
C ASP A 23 8.83 31.26 -4.19
N PRO A 24 8.49 30.70 -5.37
CA PRO A 24 9.05 29.43 -5.84
C PRO A 24 10.57 29.48 -6.10
N ASN A 25 11.18 30.66 -6.13
CA ASN A 25 12.62 30.85 -6.28
C ASN A 25 13.34 31.13 -4.95
N LEU A 26 12.61 31.21 -3.83
CA LEU A 26 13.17 31.46 -2.52
C LEU A 26 14.03 30.27 -2.08
N ARG A 27 15.34 30.48 -1.99
CA ARG A 27 16.25 29.54 -1.33
C ARG A 27 16.33 29.92 0.14
N TYR A 28 15.92 29.03 1.03
CA TYR A 28 16.04 29.25 2.47
C TYR A 28 17.52 29.36 2.87
N GLY A 29 17.86 30.39 3.64
CA GLY A 29 19.20 30.69 4.12
C GLY A 29 19.68 29.72 5.20
N GLU A 30 20.93 29.89 5.65
CA GLU A 30 21.52 29.06 6.70
C GLU A 30 20.75 29.11 8.02
N GLU A 31 19.98 30.19 8.28
CA GLU A 31 19.20 30.35 9.50
C GLU A 31 18.14 29.25 9.72
N PHE A 32 17.75 28.53 8.66
CA PHE A 32 16.77 27.44 8.73
C PHE A 32 17.40 26.05 8.90
N LYS A 33 18.74 25.92 8.86
CA LYS A 33 19.43 24.63 9.08
C LYS A 33 19.08 24.02 10.43
N LYS A 34 18.87 24.85 11.47
CA LYS A 34 18.49 24.41 12.81
C LYS A 34 17.11 23.73 12.90
N PHE A 35 16.25 23.95 11.91
CA PHE A 35 14.92 23.35 11.83
C PHE A 35 14.85 22.18 10.85
N MET A 36 15.97 21.81 10.19
CA MET A 36 16.00 20.63 9.34
C MET A 36 15.89 19.38 10.21
N VAL A 37 14.77 18.67 10.08
CA VAL A 37 14.61 17.33 10.62
C VAL A 37 15.29 16.36 9.67
N LYS A 38 16.33 15.66 10.14
CA LYS A 38 16.85 14.50 9.43
C LYS A 38 15.79 13.40 9.54
N ILE A 39 15.12 13.11 8.43
CA ILE A 39 14.24 11.95 8.35
C ILE A 39 15.17 10.73 8.32
N GLU A 40 15.15 9.93 9.38
CA GLU A 40 15.85 8.65 9.41
C GLU A 40 15.28 7.76 8.30
N ASP A 41 16.16 7.25 7.43
CA ASP A 41 15.77 6.39 6.33
C ASP A 41 15.14 5.11 6.89
N THR A 42 13.96 4.77 6.38
CA THR A 42 13.21 3.58 6.81
C THR A 42 13.94 2.32 6.38
N GLY A 43 14.48 1.57 7.35
CA GLY A 43 14.92 0.17 7.25
C GLY A 43 15.77 -0.15 6.03
N ASP A 44 17.09 -0.14 6.20
CA ASP A 44 18.02 -0.54 5.15
C ASP A 44 17.80 -2.00 4.75
N ILE A 45 17.19 -2.20 3.59
CA ILE A 45 17.34 -3.45 2.84
C ILE A 45 18.77 -3.43 2.32
N ASP A 46 19.59 -4.42 2.71
CA ASP A 46 20.94 -4.56 2.21
C ASP A 46 20.90 -4.95 0.72
N ILE A 47 21.09 -3.96 -0.16
CA ILE A 47 21.07 -4.14 -1.61
C ILE A 47 22.50 -3.97 -2.13
N GLN A 48 23.05 -5.06 -2.64
CA GLN A 48 24.31 -5.03 -3.37
C GLN A 48 24.02 -4.93 -4.87
N ILE A 49 24.45 -3.80 -5.47
CA ILE A 49 24.39 -3.58 -6.92
C ILE A 49 25.78 -3.79 -7.49
N GLU A 50 25.92 -4.85 -8.26
CA GLU A 50 27.08 -5.16 -9.08
C GLU A 50 26.88 -4.62 -10.51
N GLU A 51 27.98 -4.40 -11.22
CA GLU A 51 27.93 -4.01 -12.62
C GLU A 51 27.72 -5.24 -13.49
N VAL A 52 26.53 -5.35 -14.06
CA VAL A 52 26.11 -6.48 -14.90
C VAL A 52 25.59 -5.97 -16.23
N ASP A 53 25.67 -6.83 -17.25
CA ASP A 53 25.07 -6.55 -18.56
C ASP A 53 23.54 -6.60 -18.51
N ILE A 54 22.91 -5.84 -19.41
CA ILE A 54 21.46 -5.86 -19.58
C ILE A 54 21.03 -7.23 -20.12
N PRO A 55 20.21 -7.99 -19.39
CA PRO A 55 19.87 -9.36 -19.76
C PRO A 55 18.99 -9.39 -21.01
N GLN A 56 19.15 -10.42 -21.85
CA GLN A 56 18.36 -10.57 -23.09
C GLN A 56 16.85 -10.66 -22.85
N ARG A 57 16.44 -11.18 -21.69
CA ARG A 57 15.02 -11.22 -21.28
C ARG A 57 14.40 -9.83 -21.17
N PHE A 58 15.18 -8.81 -20.80
CA PHE A 58 14.72 -7.44 -20.78
C PHE A 58 14.40 -6.93 -22.19
N LYS A 59 15.27 -7.21 -23.18
CA LYS A 59 15.04 -6.80 -24.57
C LYS A 59 13.76 -7.42 -25.15
N LYS A 60 13.51 -8.70 -24.86
CA LYS A 60 12.26 -9.38 -25.23
C LYS A 60 11.05 -8.72 -24.56
N LEU A 61 11.14 -8.46 -23.26
CA LEU A 61 10.07 -7.81 -22.50
C LEU A 61 9.77 -6.40 -23.03
N LEU A 62 10.80 -5.64 -23.42
CA LEU A 62 10.68 -4.30 -23.97
C LEU A 62 9.90 -4.26 -25.29
N GLN A 63 10.01 -5.30 -26.12
CA GLN A 63 9.27 -5.40 -27.38
C GLN A 63 7.78 -5.69 -27.14
N GLY A 64 7.46 -6.58 -26.19
CA GLY A 64 6.09 -7.00 -25.91
C GLY A 64 5.30 -6.08 -24.96
N ASN A 65 5.98 -5.24 -24.17
CA ASN A 65 5.33 -4.43 -23.14
C ASN A 65 5.39 -2.93 -23.48
N LYS A 66 4.30 -2.40 -24.06
CA LYS A 66 4.16 -0.98 -24.40
C LYS A 66 4.44 -0.07 -23.20
N LYS A 67 3.90 -0.40 -22.01
CA LYS A 67 4.08 0.40 -20.79
C LYS A 67 5.55 0.49 -20.38
N LEU A 68 6.27 -0.64 -20.42
CA LEU A 68 7.70 -0.69 -20.14
C LEU A 68 8.48 0.14 -21.17
N ARG A 69 8.21 -0.08 -22.46
CA ARG A 69 8.87 0.62 -23.57
C ARG A 69 8.72 2.13 -23.47
N ASP A 70 7.50 2.60 -23.22
CA ASP A 70 7.19 4.01 -23.11
C ASP A 70 7.90 4.60 -21.87
N THR A 71 7.92 3.86 -20.75
CA THR A 71 8.64 4.29 -19.54
C THR A 71 10.16 4.37 -19.76
N TYR A 72 10.73 3.44 -20.51
CA TYR A 72 12.18 3.35 -20.77
C TYR A 72 12.68 4.33 -21.85
N SER A 73 11.82 4.65 -22.83
CA SER A 73 12.27 5.32 -24.07
C SER A 73 11.66 6.70 -24.32
N ILE A 74 10.50 7.02 -23.73
CA ILE A 74 9.69 8.18 -24.13
C ILE A 74 9.48 9.10 -22.92
N LYS A 75 9.80 10.39 -23.08
CA LYS A 75 9.42 11.43 -22.12
C LYS A 75 7.94 11.80 -22.29
N ASN A 76 7.30 12.28 -21.22
CA ASN A 76 5.87 12.58 -21.17
C ASN A 76 4.96 11.37 -21.40
N ARG A 77 5.29 10.22 -20.80
CA ARG A 77 4.46 9.02 -20.83
C ARG A 77 3.04 9.33 -20.33
N PRO A 78 1.99 9.07 -21.14
CA PRO A 78 0.61 9.22 -20.72
C PRO A 78 0.29 8.35 -19.51
N GLY A 79 -0.34 8.94 -18.48
CA GLY A 79 -0.75 8.23 -17.27
C GLY A 79 0.35 8.04 -16.21
N LEU A 80 1.57 8.51 -16.44
CA LEU A 80 2.55 8.65 -15.36
C LEU A 80 2.31 10.00 -14.64
N LYS A 81 2.00 9.96 -13.34
CA LYS A 81 1.70 11.17 -12.56
C LYS A 81 2.94 12.05 -12.36
N ASP A 82 4.06 11.42 -12.05
CA ASP A 82 5.34 12.10 -11.82
C ASP A 82 6.22 11.99 -13.06
N GLN A 83 6.37 13.11 -13.76
CA GLN A 83 7.16 13.21 -15.00
C GLN A 83 8.63 13.57 -14.75
N THR A 84 9.08 13.64 -13.48
CA THR A 84 10.48 13.90 -13.13
C THR A 84 11.37 12.69 -13.44
N GLY A 85 12.70 12.91 -13.49
CA GLY A 85 13.66 11.82 -13.69
C GLY A 85 13.50 10.69 -12.64
N SER A 86 13.27 11.05 -11.38
CA SER A 86 12.99 10.08 -10.32
C SER A 86 11.65 9.36 -10.47
N GLY A 87 10.63 10.04 -11.01
CA GLY A 87 9.34 9.44 -11.32
C GLY A 87 9.46 8.32 -12.36
N TYR A 88 10.24 8.56 -13.42
CA TYR A 88 10.55 7.55 -14.43
C TYR A 88 11.33 6.36 -13.87
N ASP A 89 12.40 6.63 -13.13
CA ASP A 89 13.23 5.57 -12.53
C ASP A 89 12.37 4.70 -11.59
N MET A 90 11.54 5.31 -10.75
CA MET A 90 10.65 4.58 -9.84
C MET A 90 9.60 3.76 -10.60
N ALA A 91 9.00 4.31 -11.65
CA ALA A 91 8.04 3.59 -12.48
C ALA A 91 8.68 2.40 -13.19
N LEU A 92 9.91 2.57 -13.68
CA LEU A 92 10.70 1.52 -14.33
C LEU A 92 11.04 0.40 -13.34
N VAL A 93 11.57 0.77 -12.17
CA VAL A 93 11.90 -0.17 -11.08
C VAL A 93 10.68 -1.01 -10.70
N ASN A 94 9.52 -0.39 -10.49
CA ASN A 94 8.30 -1.14 -10.13
C ASN A 94 7.89 -2.16 -11.20
N ILE A 95 8.02 -1.84 -12.49
CA ILE A 95 7.73 -2.78 -13.57
C ILE A 95 8.73 -3.94 -13.57
N LEU A 96 10.03 -3.65 -13.38
CA LEU A 96 11.08 -4.68 -13.38
C LEU A 96 10.95 -5.61 -12.17
N ILE A 97 10.62 -5.07 -11.00
CA ILE A 97 10.33 -5.84 -9.80
C ILE A 97 9.19 -6.84 -10.05
N GLN A 98 8.09 -6.39 -10.66
CA GLN A 98 6.95 -7.25 -11.02
C GLN A 98 7.31 -8.36 -12.02
N ASN A 99 8.40 -8.19 -12.78
CA ASN A 99 8.91 -9.17 -13.73
C ASN A 99 10.10 -9.96 -13.18
N ASN A 100 10.31 -9.96 -11.86
CA ASN A 100 11.32 -10.76 -11.15
C ASN A 100 12.78 -10.52 -11.61
N PHE A 101 13.10 -9.29 -12.01
CA PHE A 101 14.50 -8.89 -12.18
C PHE A 101 15.18 -8.78 -10.81
N ASN A 102 16.47 -9.13 -10.75
CA ASN A 102 17.28 -8.92 -9.56
C ASN A 102 17.78 -7.47 -9.49
N ASP A 103 18.33 -7.07 -8.35
CA ASP A 103 18.64 -5.68 -8.09
C ASP A 103 19.82 -5.15 -8.94
N SER A 104 20.81 -5.98 -9.24
CA SER A 104 21.91 -5.65 -10.16
C SER A 104 21.42 -5.41 -11.59
N GLU A 105 20.55 -6.29 -12.11
CA GLU A 105 19.94 -6.13 -13.43
C GLU A 105 19.07 -4.87 -13.50
N ILE A 106 18.28 -4.60 -12.44
CA ILE A 106 17.48 -3.38 -12.34
C ILE A 106 18.40 -2.16 -12.40
N GLY A 107 19.51 -2.17 -11.66
CA GLY A 107 20.52 -1.12 -11.68
C GLY A 107 21.08 -0.87 -13.08
N ALA A 108 21.47 -1.93 -13.80
CA ALA A 108 21.98 -1.86 -15.16
C ALA A 108 20.95 -1.27 -16.13
N ILE A 109 19.69 -1.74 -16.05
CA ILE A 109 18.60 -1.27 -16.91
C ILE A 109 18.24 0.20 -16.63
N VAL A 110 18.22 0.62 -15.37
CA VAL A 110 17.94 2.02 -15.00
C VAL A 110 19.05 2.94 -15.53
N ARG A 111 20.32 2.53 -15.42
CA ARG A 111 21.44 3.30 -15.96
C ARG A 111 21.41 3.44 -17.48
N SER A 112 20.93 2.42 -18.19
CA SER A 112 20.83 2.43 -19.65
C SER A 112 19.57 3.11 -20.20
N SER A 113 18.65 3.52 -19.31
CA SER A 113 17.40 4.16 -19.69
C SER A 113 17.61 5.46 -20.45
N LYS A 114 16.78 5.70 -21.47
CA LYS A 114 16.76 6.97 -22.22
C LYS A 114 15.94 8.05 -21.50
N THR A 115 15.19 7.64 -20.48
CA THR A 115 14.44 8.49 -19.56
C THR A 115 15.05 8.41 -18.17
N GLY A 116 14.53 9.22 -17.23
CA GLY A 116 15.01 9.15 -15.86
C GLY A 116 16.38 9.79 -15.65
N LYS A 117 17.14 9.28 -14.68
CA LYS A 117 18.53 9.74 -14.46
C LYS A 117 19.53 9.08 -15.40
N GLY A 118 19.23 7.88 -15.91
CA GLY A 118 20.12 7.13 -16.80
C GLY A 118 21.52 7.01 -16.23
N LEU A 119 22.54 7.32 -17.03
CA LEU A 119 23.96 7.28 -16.63
C LEU A 119 24.30 8.16 -15.42
N LYS A 120 23.47 9.16 -15.08
CA LYS A 120 23.66 10.02 -13.89
C LYS A 120 23.20 9.34 -12.59
N ALA A 121 22.62 8.15 -12.65
CA ALA A 121 22.17 7.40 -11.49
C ALA A 121 23.37 6.84 -10.70
N THR A 122 23.66 7.46 -9.55
CA THR A 122 24.69 6.97 -8.62
C THR A 122 24.27 5.64 -7.98
N LYS A 123 25.23 4.83 -7.52
CA LYS A 123 24.96 3.57 -6.83
C LYS A 123 24.03 3.75 -5.62
N GLN A 124 24.28 4.76 -4.81
CA GLN A 124 23.43 5.12 -3.65
C GLN A 124 21.99 5.45 -4.06
N TYR A 125 21.82 6.20 -5.17
CA TYR A 125 20.49 6.51 -5.68
C TYR A 125 19.74 5.25 -6.13
N LEU A 126 20.42 4.33 -6.82
CA LEU A 126 19.83 3.07 -7.28
C LEU A 126 19.40 2.20 -6.09
N ILE A 127 20.26 2.05 -5.07
CA ILE A 127 19.93 1.33 -3.82
C ILE A 127 18.66 1.91 -3.21
N LYS A 128 18.60 3.24 -3.02
CA LYS A 128 17.42 3.90 -2.44
C LYS A 128 16.15 3.68 -3.27
N THR A 129 16.27 3.76 -4.59
CA THR A 129 15.14 3.62 -5.51
C THR A 129 14.60 2.19 -5.53
N ILE A 130 15.50 1.20 -5.61
CA ILE A 130 15.16 -0.22 -5.62
C ILE A 130 14.59 -0.64 -4.27
N SER A 131 15.22 -0.25 -3.16
CA SER A 131 14.74 -0.53 -1.80
C SER A 131 13.31 -0.01 -1.60
N LYS A 132 13.04 1.22 -2.04
CA LYS A 132 11.69 1.80 -1.99
C LYS A 132 10.69 1.03 -2.86
N GLY A 133 11.08 0.62 -4.06
CA GLY A 133 10.26 -0.21 -4.94
C GLY A 133 9.92 -1.57 -4.33
N ARG A 134 10.92 -2.27 -3.76
CA ARG A 134 10.74 -3.56 -3.08
C ARG A 134 9.86 -3.44 -1.85
N SER A 135 10.09 -2.43 -1.02
CA SER A 135 9.26 -2.13 0.15
C SER A 135 7.80 -1.88 -0.23
N PHE A 136 7.56 -1.18 -1.35
CA PHE A 136 6.22 -0.97 -1.88
C PHE A 136 5.59 -2.27 -2.36
N GLU A 137 6.34 -3.13 -3.05
CA GLU A 137 5.86 -4.45 -3.46
C GLU A 137 5.45 -5.31 -2.26
N VAL A 138 6.29 -5.38 -1.22
CA VAL A 138 6.01 -6.12 0.03
C VAL A 138 4.73 -5.60 0.68
N LYS A 139 4.57 -4.27 0.82
CA LYS A 139 3.34 -3.67 1.35
C LYS A 139 2.12 -3.96 0.49
N SER A 140 2.27 -3.98 -0.84
CA SER A 140 1.16 -4.29 -1.77
C SER A 140 0.77 -5.78 -1.76
N LYS A 141 1.72 -6.67 -1.46
CA LYS A 141 1.53 -8.13 -1.36
C LYS A 141 1.12 -8.59 0.03
N GLN A 142 1.08 -7.72 1.03
CA GLN A 142 0.54 -8.05 2.35
C GLN A 142 -0.93 -8.40 2.17
N LYS A 143 -1.20 -9.71 2.03
CA LYS A 143 -2.53 -10.24 1.81
C LYS A 143 -3.40 -9.78 2.97
N PHE A 144 -4.57 -9.25 2.64
CA PHE A 144 -5.54 -8.87 3.63
C PHE A 144 -5.87 -10.11 4.47
N ASN A 145 -5.86 -9.95 5.80
CA ASN A 145 -6.18 -11.03 6.72
C ASN A 145 -7.60 -10.78 7.27
N PRO A 146 -8.62 -11.52 6.82
CA PRO A 146 -9.99 -11.31 7.28
C PRO A 146 -10.22 -11.77 8.72
N ARG A 147 -9.40 -12.71 9.23
CA ARG A 147 -9.65 -13.43 10.50
C ARG A 147 -9.88 -12.52 11.72
N PRO A 148 -9.05 -11.49 11.99
CA PRO A 148 -9.25 -10.64 13.17
C PRO A 148 -10.60 -9.92 13.15
N TYR A 149 -11.06 -9.49 11.97
CA TYR A 149 -12.35 -8.83 11.79
C TYR A 149 -13.51 -9.82 11.96
N SER A 150 -13.37 -11.03 11.41
CA SER A 150 -14.36 -12.10 11.58
C SER A 150 -14.54 -12.46 13.06
N GLU A 151 -13.44 -12.59 13.81
CA GLU A 151 -13.49 -12.90 15.26
C GLU A 151 -14.16 -11.78 16.06
N GLU A 152 -13.88 -10.51 15.74
CA GLU A 152 -14.54 -9.37 16.38
C GLU A 152 -16.07 -9.41 16.18
N ILE A 153 -16.50 -9.69 14.95
CA ILE A 153 -17.93 -9.80 14.62
C ILE A 153 -18.60 -10.94 15.39
N LEU A 154 -17.95 -12.10 15.48
CA LEU A 154 -18.50 -13.27 16.16
C LEU A 154 -18.54 -13.12 17.69
N ARG A 155 -17.73 -12.23 18.27
CA ARG A 155 -17.83 -11.88 19.70
C ARG A 155 -19.07 -11.06 20.00
N GLU A 156 -19.49 -10.20 19.08
CA GLU A 156 -20.63 -9.29 19.29
C GLU A 156 -21.96 -9.85 18.78
N TYR A 157 -21.92 -10.71 17.76
CA TYR A 157 -23.12 -11.17 17.05
C TYR A 157 -23.13 -12.69 16.88
N PHE A 158 -24.30 -13.28 17.16
CA PHE A 158 -24.56 -14.68 16.86
C PHE A 158 -25.00 -14.81 15.40
N LEU A 159 -24.09 -15.32 14.58
CA LEU A 159 -24.27 -15.51 13.15
C LEU A 159 -24.31 -17.00 12.79
N ARG A 160 -25.11 -17.33 11.78
CA ARG A 160 -25.15 -18.64 11.14
C ARG A 160 -25.21 -18.47 9.63
N SER A 161 -24.54 -19.36 8.89
CA SER A 161 -24.66 -19.44 7.43
C SER A 161 -25.27 -20.79 7.04
N ASP A 162 -26.20 -20.76 6.08
CA ASP A 162 -26.88 -21.96 5.59
C ASP A 162 -26.24 -22.54 4.31
N LEU A 163 -26.78 -23.67 3.83
CA LEU A 163 -26.39 -24.33 2.58
C LEU A 163 -26.56 -23.45 1.34
N LEU A 164 -27.47 -22.48 1.37
CA LEU A 164 -27.69 -21.50 0.30
C LEU A 164 -26.76 -20.27 0.44
N LYS A 165 -25.79 -20.33 1.36
CA LYS A 165 -24.83 -19.27 1.69
C LYS A 165 -25.49 -17.99 2.21
N ARG A 166 -26.72 -18.07 2.72
CA ARG A 166 -27.41 -16.93 3.35
C ARG A 166 -26.96 -16.82 4.79
N PHE A 167 -26.80 -15.59 5.24
CA PHE A 167 -26.49 -15.31 6.63
C PHE A 167 -27.77 -15.05 7.43
N TRP A 168 -27.76 -15.59 8.64
CA TRP A 168 -28.76 -15.38 9.67
C TRP A 168 -28.09 -14.72 10.86
N ILE A 169 -28.70 -13.67 11.38
CA ILE A 169 -28.26 -12.99 12.60
C ILE A 169 -29.33 -13.09 13.67
N TYR A 170 -28.95 -13.52 14.86
CA TYR A 170 -29.87 -13.58 15.99
C TYR A 170 -30.00 -12.20 16.63
N LYS A 171 -31.24 -11.73 16.81
CA LYS A 171 -31.53 -10.47 17.49
C LYS A 171 -32.04 -10.74 18.90
N ASN A 172 -31.19 -10.59 19.91
CA ASN A 172 -31.55 -10.77 21.33
C ASN A 172 -32.80 -9.98 21.75
N LYS A 173 -33.01 -8.78 21.17
CA LYS A 173 -34.17 -7.94 21.51
C LYS A 173 -35.51 -8.53 21.06
N THR A 174 -35.52 -9.26 19.95
CA THR A 174 -36.75 -9.85 19.38
C THR A 174 -36.83 -11.36 19.58
N GLY A 175 -35.73 -12.00 19.98
CA GLY A 175 -35.63 -13.46 20.11
C GLY A 175 -35.64 -14.21 18.77
N LEU A 176 -35.53 -13.49 17.65
CA LEU A 176 -35.74 -14.04 16.30
C LEU A 176 -34.46 -13.99 15.46
N TRP A 177 -34.33 -14.97 14.57
CA TRP A 177 -33.33 -14.98 13.50
C TRP A 177 -33.78 -14.09 12.35
N ASN A 178 -32.85 -13.30 11.80
CA ASN A 178 -33.12 -12.41 10.69
C ASN A 178 -32.25 -12.78 9.48
N ASP A 179 -32.89 -12.95 8.33
CA ASP A 179 -32.30 -13.37 7.04
C ASP A 179 -31.60 -12.23 6.27
N ARG A 180 -31.76 -10.97 6.71
CA ARG A 180 -31.08 -9.80 6.12
C ARG A 180 -29.74 -9.50 6.78
N ALA A 181 -29.09 -10.51 7.35
CA ALA A 181 -27.82 -10.35 8.05
C ALA A 181 -26.71 -9.82 7.15
N GLU A 182 -26.70 -10.19 5.86
CA GLU A 182 -25.65 -9.75 4.92
C GLU A 182 -25.66 -8.23 4.68
N ILE A 183 -26.85 -7.62 4.56
CA ILE A 183 -27.01 -6.16 4.44
C ILE A 183 -26.53 -5.46 5.72
N PHE A 184 -26.85 -6.05 6.87
CA PHE A 184 -26.40 -5.55 8.16
C PHE A 184 -24.87 -5.63 8.30
N LEU A 185 -24.28 -6.78 7.94
CA LEU A 185 -22.83 -7.01 7.96
C LEU A 185 -22.10 -6.05 7.03
N ASP A 186 -22.57 -5.86 5.79
CA ASP A 186 -21.97 -4.90 4.86
C ASP A 186 -22.04 -3.47 5.44
N SER A 187 -23.19 -3.03 5.93
CA SER A 187 -23.33 -1.71 6.56
C SER A 187 -22.42 -1.53 7.79
N MET A 188 -22.29 -2.56 8.62
CA MET A 188 -21.49 -2.54 9.84
C MET A 188 -19.98 -2.57 9.55
N LEU A 189 -19.54 -3.44 8.64
CA LEU A 189 -18.17 -3.49 8.14
C LEU A 189 -17.75 -2.14 7.57
N ARG A 190 -18.65 -1.50 6.81
CA ARG A 190 -18.40 -0.19 6.19
C ARG A 190 -18.33 0.98 7.17
N LYS A 191 -19.11 0.95 8.26
CA LYS A 191 -19.29 2.11 9.16
C LYS A 191 -18.47 2.03 10.44
N ARG A 192 -18.17 0.82 10.92
CA ARG A 192 -17.64 0.60 12.28
C ARG A 192 -16.30 -0.12 12.28
N ILE A 193 -16.17 -1.20 11.53
CA ILE A 193 -15.02 -2.11 11.63
C ILE A 193 -13.90 -1.72 10.67
N LEU A 194 -14.21 -1.48 9.40
CA LEU A 194 -13.18 -1.11 8.42
C LEU A 194 -12.96 0.40 8.44
N GLY A 195 -11.74 0.82 8.80
CA GLY A 195 -11.30 2.20 8.64
C GLY A 195 -11.17 2.60 7.17
N ARG A 196 -10.96 3.90 6.89
CA ARG A 196 -10.78 4.44 5.52
C ARG A 196 -9.69 3.73 4.70
N GLN A 197 -8.71 3.09 5.35
CA GLN A 197 -7.59 2.41 4.67
C GLN A 197 -7.97 1.01 4.15
N ASP A 198 -8.86 0.31 4.86
CA ASP A 198 -9.26 -1.08 4.56
C ASP A 198 -10.66 -1.20 3.95
N TYR A 199 -11.33 -0.06 3.73
CA TYR A 199 -12.57 0.06 2.99
C TYR A 199 -12.35 -0.20 1.49
N LYS A 200 -12.02 -1.43 1.13
CA LYS A 200 -11.92 -1.88 -0.26
C LYS A 200 -12.90 -3.03 -0.44
N VAL A 201 -13.57 -3.05 -1.59
CA VAL A 201 -14.61 -4.05 -1.90
C VAL A 201 -14.08 -5.48 -1.72
N TYR A 202 -12.82 -5.73 -2.05
CA TYR A 202 -12.22 -7.05 -1.88
C TYR A 202 -12.04 -7.43 -0.39
N CYS A 203 -11.69 -6.49 0.50
CA CYS A 203 -11.54 -6.75 1.94
C CYS A 203 -12.86 -7.17 2.56
N VAL A 204 -13.94 -6.44 2.26
CA VAL A 204 -15.30 -6.76 2.72
C VAL A 204 -15.69 -8.17 2.28
N ARG A 205 -15.47 -8.49 1.01
CA ARG A 205 -15.77 -9.82 0.46
C ARG A 205 -14.96 -10.91 1.16
N GLU A 206 -13.67 -10.69 1.39
CA GLU A 206 -12.82 -11.66 2.09
C GLU A 206 -13.28 -11.91 3.54
N ILE A 207 -13.74 -10.87 4.26
CA ILE A 207 -14.34 -11.06 5.59
C ILE A 207 -15.63 -11.86 5.52
N ILE A 208 -16.51 -11.52 4.58
CA ILE A 208 -17.81 -12.23 4.43
C ILE A 208 -17.58 -13.71 4.13
N GLU A 209 -16.67 -14.06 3.20
CA GLU A 209 -16.35 -15.46 2.91
C GLU A 209 -15.72 -16.17 4.12
N ASP A 210 -14.85 -15.49 4.86
CA ASP A 210 -14.23 -16.06 6.06
C ASP A 210 -15.26 -16.32 7.17
N LEU A 211 -16.19 -15.39 7.40
CA LEU A 211 -17.33 -15.58 8.29
C LEU A 211 -18.19 -16.76 7.86
N ARG A 212 -18.48 -16.92 6.56
CA ARG A 212 -19.29 -18.05 6.06
C ARG A 212 -18.65 -19.38 6.41
N GLY A 213 -17.32 -19.48 6.31
CA GLY A 213 -16.58 -20.68 6.67
C GLY A 213 -16.64 -20.98 8.17
N LEU A 214 -16.67 -19.94 9.02
CA LEU A 214 -16.73 -20.11 10.48
C LEU A 214 -18.14 -20.40 11.01
N THR A 215 -19.18 -19.91 10.36
CA THR A 215 -20.56 -19.96 10.88
C THR A 215 -21.45 -20.97 10.19
N PHE A 216 -20.88 -21.81 9.32
CA PHE A 216 -21.65 -22.75 8.50
C PHE A 216 -22.37 -23.79 9.37
N GLN A 217 -23.66 -23.98 9.11
CA GLN A 217 -24.47 -25.04 9.68
C GLN A 217 -25.31 -25.70 8.58
N GLU A 218 -25.38 -27.04 8.61
CA GLU A 218 -26.17 -27.81 7.64
C GLU A 218 -27.68 -27.66 7.86
N GLU A 219 -28.11 -27.33 9.08
CA GLU A 219 -29.52 -27.23 9.46
C GLU A 219 -30.02 -25.78 9.53
N TYR A 220 -31.27 -25.56 9.10
CA TYR A 220 -31.94 -24.26 9.25
C TYR A 220 -32.12 -23.91 10.73
N PRO A 221 -31.89 -22.65 11.15
CA PRO A 221 -32.24 -22.21 12.49
C PRO A 221 -33.76 -22.36 12.67
N LYS A 222 -34.18 -23.27 13.55
CA LYS A 222 -35.60 -23.41 13.91
C LYS A 222 -36.00 -22.22 14.76
N GLU A 223 -37.05 -21.51 14.37
CA GLU A 223 -37.69 -20.52 15.22
C GLU A 223 -38.17 -21.22 16.51
N SER A 224 -37.76 -20.69 17.66
CA SER A 224 -38.11 -21.21 18.98
C SER A 224 -39.39 -20.57 19.47
#